data_AF-A0A822EKR5-F1
#
_entry.id   AF-A0A822EKR5-F1
#
_cell.length_a   1.000
_cell.length_b   1.000
_cell.length_c   1.000
_cell.angle_alpha   90.00
_cell.angle_beta   90.00
_cell.angle_gamma   90.00
#
_symmetry.space_group_name_H-M   'P 1'
#
loop_
_entity.id
_entity.type
_entity.pdbx_description
1 polymer ?
#
loop_
_entity_poly.entity_id
_entity_poly.type
_entity_poly.pdbx_seq_one_letter_code
_entity_poly.pdbx_strand_id
1 'polypeptide(L)'
;MSSVKGDKSSLKYNQEVANNNENENNQTRPTTAIADPQSKWLPAHTDFVAGINTVETCMELVDLFAEGSVNLVIADFGNILLMPKLQAKLKVFKGFSLLKENNLTDLPCAVVACYMDTLQPRIPALAVASGSAVFLFKSLRPYYKFVLPQLDIAQVERDVWLKAREGNIDIQAMHDVLSDLHRGGTTTLTHRSLMFLQISNNNEAHQFVEHYKNMELKQQ
;
A
#
# COMPACT_ATOMS: atom_id res chain seq x y z
N MET A 1 23.52 51.01 -68.41
CA MET A 1 23.87 51.15 -66.98
C MET A 1 23.84 49.76 -66.34
N SER A 2 25.02 49.29 -65.91
CA SER A 2 25.28 48.26 -64.90
C SER A 2 24.38 47.02 -64.84
N SER A 3 24.78 45.93 -65.51
CA SER A 3 24.25 44.57 -65.35
C SER A 3 25.21 43.74 -64.48
N VAL A 4 24.72 43.30 -63.32
CA VAL A 4 25.44 42.50 -62.32
C VAL A 4 25.04 41.03 -62.46
N LYS A 5 26.04 40.15 -62.51
CA LYS A 5 25.93 38.69 -62.56
C LYS A 5 25.32 38.15 -61.27
N GLY A 6 24.31 37.29 -61.37
CA GLY A 6 23.72 36.52 -60.27
C GLY A 6 24.06 35.03 -60.37
N ASP A 7 24.50 34.46 -59.25
CA ASP A 7 25.04 33.12 -59.07
C ASP A 7 24.03 31.97 -59.27
N LYS A 8 24.50 30.88 -59.90
CA LYS A 8 23.75 29.64 -60.18
C LYS A 8 23.98 28.58 -59.09
N SER A 9 23.43 28.76 -57.89
CA SER A 9 23.52 27.75 -56.83
C SER A 9 22.18 27.35 -56.19
N SER A 10 21.07 27.99 -56.57
CA SER A 10 19.74 27.76 -55.96
C SER A 10 18.84 26.76 -56.71
N LEU A 11 19.35 26.07 -57.73
CA LEU A 11 18.56 25.15 -58.58
C LEU A 11 18.83 23.65 -58.35
N LYS A 12 19.53 23.26 -57.27
CA LYS A 12 19.72 21.84 -56.91
C LYS A 12 19.04 21.39 -55.62
N TYR A 13 18.19 22.22 -55.02
CA TYR A 13 17.52 21.86 -53.75
C TYR A 13 16.06 21.41 -53.90
N ASN A 14 15.46 21.54 -55.09
CA ASN A 14 14.01 21.35 -55.27
C ASN A 14 13.63 20.25 -56.30
N GLN A 15 14.41 19.17 -56.41
CA GLN A 15 14.08 18.07 -57.32
C GLN A 15 14.21 16.65 -56.76
N GLU A 16 14.45 16.47 -55.46
CA GLU A 16 14.40 15.16 -54.80
C GLU A 16 13.24 15.01 -53.80
N VAL A 17 12.29 15.97 -53.79
CA VAL A 17 11.12 15.97 -52.89
C VAL A 17 9.87 15.35 -53.54
N ALA A 18 9.98 14.70 -54.70
CA ALA A 18 8.82 14.28 -55.49
C ALA A 18 8.66 12.77 -55.75
N ASN A 19 9.53 11.90 -55.25
CA ASN A 19 9.37 10.45 -55.39
C ASN A 19 9.66 9.76 -54.06
N ASN A 20 8.61 9.37 -53.33
CA ASN A 20 8.53 8.18 -52.46
C ASN A 20 7.23 8.25 -51.63
N ASN A 21 6.08 8.12 -52.31
CA ASN A 21 4.78 7.93 -51.68
C ASN A 21 4.18 6.58 -52.12
N GLU A 22 4.89 5.50 -51.85
CA GLU A 22 4.31 4.16 -51.78
C GLU A 22 5.07 3.38 -50.70
N ASN A 23 4.46 3.23 -49.53
CA ASN A 23 4.53 2.02 -48.69
C ASN A 23 3.72 2.27 -47.41
N GLU A 24 2.53 1.68 -47.38
CA GLU A 24 1.69 1.52 -46.20
C GLU A 24 2.47 0.77 -45.11
N ASN A 25 3.00 1.51 -44.13
CA ASN A 25 3.52 0.93 -42.90
C ASN A 25 2.37 0.75 -41.90
N ASN A 26 1.72 -0.42 -41.96
CA ASN A 26 1.13 -1.04 -40.77
C ASN A 26 2.27 -1.39 -39.79
N GLN A 27 2.72 -0.40 -39.03
CA GLN A 27 3.61 -0.63 -37.88
C GLN A 27 2.79 -1.13 -36.70
N THR A 28 2.48 -2.43 -36.73
CA THR A 28 2.29 -3.19 -35.49
C THR A 28 3.52 -2.99 -34.61
N ARG A 29 3.30 -2.39 -33.43
CA ARG A 29 4.30 -2.15 -32.39
C ARG A 29 5.07 -3.45 -32.10
N PRO A 30 6.42 -3.47 -32.12
CA PRO A 30 7.16 -4.69 -31.85
C PRO A 30 7.11 -5.00 -30.34
N THR A 31 6.35 -6.03 -29.99
CA THR A 31 6.42 -6.71 -28.69
C THR A 31 7.61 -7.68 -28.74
N THR A 32 8.83 -7.19 -28.64
CA THR A 32 10.01 -8.05 -28.51
C THR A 32 10.84 -7.56 -27.34
N ALA A 33 10.60 -8.16 -26.17
CA ALA A 33 11.57 -8.14 -25.10
C ALA A 33 12.90 -8.69 -25.67
N ILE A 34 13.98 -7.93 -25.56
CA ILE A 34 15.32 -8.34 -25.98
C ILE A 34 15.70 -9.53 -25.09
N ALA A 35 15.55 -10.74 -25.61
CA ALA A 35 15.95 -11.95 -24.90
C ALA A 35 17.48 -11.98 -24.83
N ASP A 36 18.02 -11.92 -23.61
CA ASP A 36 19.44 -12.19 -23.38
C ASP A 36 19.72 -13.65 -23.79
N PRO A 37 20.62 -13.89 -24.76
CA PRO A 37 20.90 -15.23 -25.28
C PRO A 37 21.45 -16.21 -24.24
N GLN A 38 21.88 -15.74 -23.06
CA GLN A 38 22.29 -16.60 -21.94
C GLN A 38 21.18 -16.84 -20.90
N SER A 39 20.06 -16.12 -21.00
CA SER A 39 18.96 -16.25 -20.06
C SER A 39 18.14 -17.51 -20.34
N LYS A 40 17.84 -18.27 -19.28
CA LYS A 40 16.89 -19.39 -19.33
C LYS A 40 15.43 -18.95 -19.15
N TRP A 41 15.19 -17.66 -18.92
CA TRP A 41 13.86 -17.11 -18.68
C TRP A 41 13.19 -16.69 -19.98
N LEU A 42 11.93 -17.12 -20.15
CA LEU A 42 11.08 -16.63 -21.22
C LEU A 42 10.32 -15.39 -20.72
N PRO A 43 10.57 -14.18 -21.28
CA PRO A 43 9.82 -13.00 -20.88
C PRO A 43 8.36 -13.13 -21.34
N ALA A 44 7.44 -13.26 -20.39
CA ALA A 44 6.01 -13.40 -20.68
C ALA A 44 5.34 -12.05 -20.91
N HIS A 45 5.51 -11.11 -19.98
CA HIS A 45 4.92 -9.77 -20.05
C HIS A 45 5.64 -8.81 -19.10
N THR A 46 5.73 -7.54 -19.50
CA THR A 46 6.29 -6.46 -18.67
C THR A 46 5.40 -5.23 -18.81
N ASP A 47 4.91 -4.72 -17.68
CA ASP A 47 4.14 -3.48 -17.61
C ASP A 47 4.81 -2.50 -16.63
N PHE A 48 5.39 -1.44 -17.19
CA PHE A 48 6.06 -0.39 -16.41
C PHE A 48 5.11 0.65 -15.81
N VAL A 49 3.83 0.66 -16.22
CA VAL A 49 2.84 1.65 -15.77
C VAL A 49 1.76 1.06 -14.87
N ALA A 50 1.90 -0.21 -14.44
CA ALA A 50 0.95 -0.92 -13.59
C ALA A 50 0.71 -0.24 -12.22
N GLY A 51 1.69 0.51 -11.72
CA GLY A 51 1.55 1.30 -10.49
C GLY A 51 1.22 0.47 -9.23
N ILE A 52 1.79 -0.73 -9.12
CA ILE A 52 1.58 -1.65 -8.00
C ILE A 52 2.66 -1.41 -6.95
N ASN A 53 2.26 -1.04 -5.72
CA ASN A 53 3.18 -0.84 -4.60
C ASN A 53 2.85 -1.86 -3.50
N THR A 54 3.66 -2.91 -3.38
CA THR A 54 3.37 -4.01 -2.46
C THR A 54 4.67 -4.69 -2.00
N VAL A 55 4.54 -5.66 -1.11
CA VAL A 55 5.60 -6.58 -0.66
C VAL A 55 5.15 -8.01 -0.85
N GLU A 56 6.06 -8.98 -0.76
CA GLU A 56 5.77 -10.39 -1.01
C GLU A 56 4.65 -10.96 -0.14
N THR A 57 4.55 -10.57 1.13
CA THR A 57 3.49 -11.03 2.05
C THR A 57 2.11 -10.54 1.65
N CYS A 58 2.05 -9.48 0.85
CA CYS A 58 0.83 -8.87 0.33
C CYS A 58 0.47 -9.38 -1.08
N MET A 59 1.10 -10.48 -1.53
CA MET A 59 0.79 -11.15 -2.79
C MET A 59 0.39 -12.60 -2.55
N GLU A 60 -0.59 -13.09 -3.31
CA GLU A 60 -1.05 -14.48 -3.22
C GLU A 60 -1.48 -14.99 -4.60
N LEU A 61 -1.20 -16.26 -4.88
CA LEU A 61 -1.64 -16.96 -6.09
C LEU A 61 -2.69 -18.01 -5.73
N VAL A 62 -3.92 -17.84 -6.22
CA VAL A 62 -5.03 -18.70 -5.85
C VAL A 62 -6.10 -18.77 -6.93
N ASP A 63 -6.69 -19.95 -7.15
CA ASP A 63 -7.91 -20.09 -7.95
C ASP A 63 -9.13 -19.70 -7.10
N LEU A 64 -9.66 -18.50 -7.35
CA LEU A 64 -10.77 -17.94 -6.58
C LEU A 64 -12.15 -18.46 -6.99
N PHE A 65 -12.25 -19.13 -8.13
CA PHE A 65 -13.51 -19.55 -8.73
C PHE A 65 -13.65 -21.07 -8.86
N ALA A 66 -12.58 -21.81 -8.52
CA ALA A 66 -12.46 -23.25 -8.73
C ALA A 66 -12.68 -23.65 -10.20
N GLU A 67 -12.22 -22.81 -11.13
CA GLU A 67 -12.31 -22.99 -12.58
C GLU A 67 -11.05 -23.62 -13.18
N GLY A 68 -10.02 -23.89 -12.37
CA GLY A 68 -8.69 -24.31 -12.81
C GLY A 68 -7.80 -23.16 -13.27
N SER A 69 -8.22 -21.91 -13.05
CA SER A 69 -7.49 -20.70 -13.44
C SER A 69 -7.00 -19.95 -12.21
N VAL A 70 -5.68 -19.87 -12.05
CA VAL A 70 -5.06 -19.14 -10.92
C VAL A 70 -5.18 -17.63 -11.13
N ASN A 71 -5.61 -16.93 -10.09
CA ASN A 71 -5.64 -15.49 -9.99
C ASN A 71 -4.46 -14.98 -9.17
N LEU A 72 -3.92 -13.83 -9.57
CA LEU A 72 -2.93 -13.10 -8.78
C LEU A 72 -3.65 -12.07 -7.94
N VAL A 73 -3.54 -12.19 -6.62
CA VAL A 73 -4.11 -11.27 -5.64
C VAL A 73 -2.99 -10.42 -5.07
N ILE A 74 -3.21 -9.11 -5.01
CA ILE A 74 -2.22 -8.15 -4.51
C ILE A 74 -2.93 -7.15 -3.61
N ALA A 75 -2.44 -7.02 -2.38
CA ALA A 75 -2.79 -5.91 -1.51
C ALA A 75 -1.80 -4.76 -1.79
N ASP A 76 -2.25 -3.78 -2.54
CA ASP A 76 -1.52 -2.59 -2.94
C ASP A 76 -1.65 -1.52 -1.86
N PHE A 77 -0.52 -0.94 -1.45
CA PHE A 77 -0.46 0.16 -0.49
C PHE A 77 -0.96 1.48 -1.07
N GLY A 78 -0.97 1.58 -2.41
CA GLY A 78 -1.16 2.84 -3.12
C GLY A 78 0.08 3.75 -2.99
N ASN A 79 -0.05 4.98 -3.47
CA ASN A 79 1.03 5.95 -3.37
C ASN A 79 0.94 6.75 -2.06
N ILE A 80 1.52 6.20 -0.99
CA ILE A 80 1.51 6.80 0.35
C ILE A 80 2.22 8.15 0.39
N LEU A 81 3.18 8.40 -0.49
CA LEU A 81 4.01 9.61 -0.48
C LEU A 81 3.33 10.82 -1.14
N LEU A 82 2.47 10.58 -2.14
CA LEU A 82 1.87 11.65 -2.93
C LEU A 82 0.46 12.05 -2.47
N MET A 83 -0.19 11.26 -1.63
CA MET A 83 -1.58 11.52 -1.22
C MET A 83 -1.75 11.50 0.31
N PRO A 84 -2.41 12.53 0.89
CA PRO A 84 -2.61 12.63 2.34
C PRO A 84 -3.62 11.61 2.89
N LYS A 85 -4.36 10.92 2.02
CA LYS A 85 -5.33 9.89 2.39
C LYS A 85 -4.83 8.53 1.93
N LEU A 86 -4.88 7.55 2.81
CA LEU A 86 -4.59 6.16 2.49
C LEU A 86 -5.48 5.66 1.35
N GLN A 87 -4.86 5.06 0.32
CA GLN A 87 -5.53 4.49 -0.84
C GLN A 87 -5.16 3.02 -1.05
N ALA A 88 -4.99 2.28 0.04
CA ALA A 88 -4.69 0.87 -0.05
C ALA A 88 -5.87 0.11 -0.70
N LYS A 89 -5.55 -0.82 -1.60
CA LYS A 89 -6.54 -1.58 -2.39
C LYS A 89 -6.13 -3.04 -2.50
N LEU A 90 -7.11 -3.93 -2.40
CA LEU A 90 -6.97 -5.33 -2.78
C LEU A 90 -7.30 -5.45 -4.28
N LYS A 91 -6.29 -5.72 -5.10
CA LYS A 91 -6.38 -5.93 -6.55
C LYS A 91 -6.32 -7.41 -6.86
N VAL A 92 -7.17 -7.88 -7.76
CA VAL A 92 -7.19 -9.26 -8.24
C VAL A 92 -7.03 -9.26 -9.75
N PHE A 93 -6.08 -10.04 -10.26
CA PHE A 93 -5.76 -10.17 -11.68
C PHE A 93 -6.12 -11.56 -12.20
N LYS A 94 -6.57 -11.63 -13.45
CA LYS A 94 -6.76 -12.86 -14.22
C LYS A 94 -5.99 -12.70 -15.53
N GLY A 95 -4.90 -13.46 -15.68
CA GLY A 95 -3.92 -13.21 -16.74
C GLY A 95 -3.27 -11.83 -16.59
N PHE A 96 -3.27 -11.03 -17.67
CA PHE A 96 -2.69 -9.68 -17.69
C PHE A 96 -3.70 -8.57 -17.34
N SER A 97 -4.95 -8.94 -17.03
CA SER A 97 -6.03 -7.98 -16.80
C SER A 97 -6.43 -7.93 -15.33
N LEU A 98 -6.68 -6.71 -14.85
CA LEU A 98 -7.26 -6.47 -13.54
C LEU A 98 -8.73 -6.88 -13.55
N LEU A 99 -9.07 -7.87 -12.72
CA LEU A 99 -10.41 -8.42 -12.57
C LEU A 99 -11.25 -7.61 -11.58
N LYS A 100 -10.67 -7.25 -10.43
CA LYS A 100 -11.41 -6.58 -9.35
C LYS A 100 -10.49 -5.75 -8.48
N GLU A 101 -11.02 -4.63 -7.98
CA GLU A 101 -10.43 -3.85 -6.89
C GLU A 101 -11.43 -3.70 -5.73
N ASN A 102 -10.93 -3.79 -4.51
CA ASN A 102 -11.64 -3.47 -3.28
C ASN A 102 -10.80 -2.51 -2.44
N ASN A 103 -11.40 -1.42 -1.95
CA ASN A 103 -10.68 -0.51 -1.06
C ASN A 103 -10.45 -1.17 0.30
N LEU A 104 -9.24 -1.03 0.82
CA LEU A 104 -8.88 -1.44 2.17
C LEU A 104 -9.05 -0.26 3.13
N THR A 105 -9.34 -0.56 4.39
CA THR A 105 -9.57 0.48 5.41
C THR A 105 -8.28 1.03 5.99
N ASP A 106 -7.22 0.21 6.01
CA ASP A 106 -5.92 0.54 6.54
C ASP A 106 -4.82 -0.12 5.68
N LEU A 107 -3.55 0.11 6.02
CA LEU A 107 -2.42 -0.47 5.31
C LEU A 107 -2.44 -2.00 5.50
N PRO A 108 -2.36 -2.80 4.42
CA PRO A 108 -2.27 -4.25 4.53
C PRO A 108 -0.88 -4.67 5.01
N CYS A 109 -0.85 -5.73 5.82
CA CYS A 109 0.37 -6.39 6.27
C CYS A 109 0.60 -7.71 5.51
N ALA A 110 -0.49 -8.46 5.26
CA ALA A 110 -0.43 -9.70 4.52
C ALA A 110 -1.78 -10.05 3.88
N VAL A 111 -1.75 -10.88 2.83
CA VAL A 111 -2.91 -11.55 2.25
C VAL A 111 -2.65 -13.06 2.15
N VAL A 112 -3.67 -13.85 2.46
CA VAL A 112 -3.61 -15.31 2.33
C VAL A 112 -4.93 -15.88 1.85
N ALA A 113 -4.87 -16.93 1.04
CA ALA A 113 -6.05 -17.72 0.71
C ALA A 113 -6.34 -18.75 1.80
N CYS A 114 -7.59 -18.80 2.27
CA CYS A 114 -8.03 -19.76 3.29
C CYS A 114 -9.30 -20.48 2.83
N TYR A 115 -9.36 -21.78 3.08
CA TYR A 115 -10.56 -22.58 2.81
C TYR A 115 -11.37 -22.69 4.08
N MET A 116 -12.58 -22.12 4.06
CA MET A 116 -13.43 -22.01 5.26
C MET A 116 -14.26 -23.27 5.52
N ASP A 117 -14.36 -24.16 4.54
CA ASP A 117 -15.09 -25.42 4.64
C ASP A 117 -14.46 -26.48 3.72
N THR A 118 -15.05 -27.69 3.74
CA THR A 118 -14.60 -28.84 2.95
C THR A 118 -15.54 -29.17 1.79
N LEU A 119 -16.44 -28.25 1.40
CA LEU A 119 -17.39 -28.48 0.33
C LEU A 119 -16.69 -28.49 -1.03
N GLN A 120 -17.17 -29.33 -1.96
CA GLN A 120 -16.62 -29.41 -3.31
C GLN A 120 -17.57 -28.74 -4.32
N PRO A 121 -17.05 -27.89 -5.24
CA PRO A 121 -15.66 -27.47 -5.36
C PRO A 121 -15.22 -26.53 -4.23
N ARG A 122 -13.97 -26.66 -3.76
CA ARG A 122 -13.44 -25.80 -2.70
C ARG A 122 -13.16 -24.40 -3.22
N ILE A 123 -13.92 -23.42 -2.75
CA ILE A 123 -13.73 -22.01 -3.08
C ILE A 123 -13.03 -21.31 -1.90
N PRO A 124 -11.82 -20.76 -2.10
CA PRO A 124 -11.11 -20.07 -1.03
C PRO A 124 -11.72 -18.70 -0.75
N ALA A 125 -11.62 -18.27 0.50
CA ALA A 125 -11.78 -16.89 0.92
C ALA A 125 -10.40 -16.21 0.99
N LEU A 126 -10.35 -14.91 0.76
CA LEU A 126 -9.14 -14.12 0.96
C LEU A 126 -9.18 -13.51 2.35
N ALA A 127 -8.15 -13.76 3.16
CA ALA A 127 -7.94 -13.08 4.43
C ALA A 127 -6.86 -12.01 4.26
N VAL A 128 -7.18 -10.77 4.58
CA VAL A 128 -6.26 -9.63 4.50
C VAL A 128 -6.06 -9.09 5.91
N ALA A 129 -4.82 -9.17 6.42
CA ALA A 129 -4.45 -8.55 7.68
C ALA A 129 -4.15 -7.07 7.45
N SER A 130 -4.83 -6.18 8.18
CA SER A 130 -4.68 -4.74 8.02
C SER A 130 -5.02 -4.02 9.32
N GLY A 131 -4.08 -3.22 9.83
CA GLY A 131 -4.14 -2.64 11.18
C GLY A 131 -4.28 -3.72 12.27
N SER A 132 -5.18 -3.51 13.23
CA SER A 132 -5.52 -4.48 14.30
C SER A 132 -6.66 -5.44 13.93
N ALA A 133 -6.87 -5.68 12.64
CA ALA A 133 -7.97 -6.50 12.14
C ALA A 133 -7.56 -7.42 10.98
N VAL A 134 -8.31 -8.51 10.83
CA VAL A 134 -8.25 -9.40 9.67
C VAL A 134 -9.60 -9.34 8.94
N PHE A 135 -9.56 -8.98 7.66
CA PHE A 135 -10.71 -8.86 6.80
C PHE A 135 -10.83 -10.10 5.91
N LEU A 136 -11.95 -10.79 5.99
CA LEU A 136 -12.26 -11.91 5.10
C LEU A 136 -13.11 -11.43 3.93
N PHE A 137 -12.70 -11.79 2.72
CA PHE A 137 -13.41 -11.57 1.48
C PHE A 137 -13.86 -12.92 0.90
N LYS A 138 -15.16 -13.12 0.75
CA LYS A 138 -15.73 -14.28 0.04
C LYS A 138 -16.26 -13.82 -1.30
N SER A 139 -15.90 -14.52 -2.38
CA SER A 139 -16.28 -14.15 -3.75
C SER A 139 -15.97 -12.68 -4.07
N LEU A 140 -14.78 -12.20 -3.64
CA LEU A 140 -14.29 -10.83 -3.82
C LEU A 140 -15.14 -9.73 -3.16
N ARG A 141 -15.99 -10.10 -2.20
CA ARG A 141 -16.78 -9.14 -1.40
C ARG A 141 -16.40 -9.22 0.07
N PRO A 142 -16.32 -8.09 0.79
CA PRO A 142 -16.15 -8.10 2.24
C PRO A 142 -17.22 -8.98 2.88
N TYR A 143 -16.80 -9.95 3.68
CA TYR A 143 -17.68 -10.93 4.31
C TYR A 143 -17.66 -10.82 5.83
N TYR A 144 -16.45 -10.72 6.41
CA TYR A 144 -16.27 -10.68 7.85
C TYR A 144 -15.06 -9.84 8.24
N LYS A 145 -15.11 -9.25 9.43
CA LYS A 145 -14.00 -8.52 10.04
C LYS A 145 -13.74 -9.10 11.42
N PHE A 146 -12.59 -9.73 11.59
CA PHE A 146 -12.06 -10.10 12.88
C PHE A 146 -11.24 -8.94 13.44
N VAL A 147 -11.47 -8.55 14.69
CA VAL A 147 -10.69 -7.51 15.37
C VAL A 147 -9.98 -8.16 16.53
N LEU A 148 -8.71 -7.79 16.74
CA LEU A 148 -7.94 -8.30 17.88
C LEU A 148 -8.65 -7.97 19.21
N PRO A 149 -8.71 -8.93 20.15
CA PRO A 149 -9.26 -8.69 21.48
C PRO A 149 -8.57 -7.51 22.16
N GLN A 150 -9.31 -6.76 22.97
CA GLN A 150 -8.71 -5.70 23.77
C GLN A 150 -7.97 -6.30 24.96
N LEU A 151 -6.80 -5.74 25.25
CA LEU A 151 -6.00 -6.09 26.42
C LEU A 151 -6.36 -5.18 27.60
N ASP A 152 -6.25 -5.72 28.81
CA ASP A 152 -6.46 -4.96 30.03
C ASP A 152 -5.33 -3.95 30.25
N ILE A 153 -5.73 -2.68 30.40
CA ILE A 153 -4.82 -1.57 30.68
C ILE A 153 -4.63 -1.46 32.19
N ALA A 154 -3.40 -1.24 32.63
CA ALA A 154 -3.07 -1.01 34.04
C ALA A 154 -3.92 0.13 34.63
N GLN A 155 -4.51 -0.10 35.80
CA GLN A 155 -5.33 0.94 36.44
C GLN A 155 -4.54 2.22 36.72
N VAL A 156 -3.27 2.08 37.14
CA VAL A 156 -2.36 3.22 37.35
C VAL A 156 -2.20 4.07 36.09
N GLU A 157 -2.04 3.45 34.92
CA GLU A 157 -1.93 4.15 33.64
C GLU A 157 -3.23 4.89 33.31
N ARG A 158 -4.39 4.25 33.49
CA ARG A 158 -5.69 4.91 33.29
C ARG A 158 -5.84 6.13 34.18
N ASP A 159 -5.51 6.01 35.46
CA ASP A 159 -5.67 7.08 36.43
C ASP A 159 -4.78 8.29 36.10
N VAL A 160 -3.56 8.04 35.64
CA VAL A 160 -2.63 9.10 35.20
C VAL A 160 -3.19 9.88 34.02
N TRP A 161 -3.68 9.19 32.99
CA TRP A 161 -4.29 9.84 31.84
C TRP A 161 -5.60 10.56 32.18
N LEU A 162 -6.35 10.04 33.15
CA LEU A 162 -7.58 10.66 33.62
C LEU A 162 -7.28 11.96 34.38
N LYS A 163 -6.24 11.97 35.23
CA LYS A 163 -5.72 13.18 35.86
C LYS A 163 -5.19 14.19 34.84
N ALA A 164 -4.52 13.73 33.78
CA ALA A 164 -4.05 14.60 32.70
C ALA A 164 -5.21 15.25 31.95
N ARG A 165 -6.29 14.51 31.71
CA ARG A 165 -7.53 15.04 31.12
C ARG A 165 -8.16 16.12 32.00
N GLU A 166 -8.13 15.94 33.31
CA GLU A 166 -8.67 16.90 34.29
C GLU A 166 -7.74 18.08 34.58
N GLY A 167 -6.50 18.06 34.06
CA GLY A 167 -5.48 19.08 34.37
C GLY A 167 -4.90 18.97 35.78
N ASN A 168 -5.05 17.82 36.43
CA ASN A 168 -4.69 17.55 37.83
C ASN A 168 -3.29 16.92 37.99
N ILE A 169 -2.49 16.86 36.92
CA ILE A 169 -1.14 16.30 36.96
C ILE A 169 -0.21 17.09 36.02
N ASP A 170 1.02 17.30 36.49
CA ASP A 170 2.08 17.89 35.68
C ASP A 170 2.69 16.85 34.72
N ILE A 171 3.22 17.30 33.59
CA ILE A 171 3.80 16.44 32.55
C ILE A 171 5.00 15.67 33.07
N GLN A 172 5.84 16.30 33.89
CA GLN A 172 7.00 15.62 34.45
C GLN A 172 6.56 14.50 35.40
N ALA A 173 5.59 14.79 36.27
CA ALA A 173 5.02 13.79 37.17
C ALA A 173 4.36 12.62 36.40
N MET A 174 3.66 12.92 35.31
CA MET A 174 3.09 11.90 34.42
C MET A 174 4.20 11.03 33.80
N HIS A 175 5.27 11.64 33.30
CA HIS A 175 6.42 10.94 32.73
C HIS A 175 7.09 10.02 33.74
N ASP A 176 7.30 10.49 34.97
CA ASP A 176 7.94 9.70 36.03
C ASP A 176 7.10 8.48 36.40
N VAL A 177 5.78 8.64 36.59
CA VAL A 177 4.87 7.53 36.92
C VAL A 177 4.83 6.49 35.80
N LEU A 178 4.74 6.93 34.54
CA LEU A 178 4.73 6.02 33.39
C LEU A 178 6.08 5.32 33.19
N SER A 179 7.19 6.03 33.43
CA SER A 179 8.54 5.47 33.36
C SER A 179 8.78 4.41 34.44
N ASP A 180 8.27 4.65 35.64
CA ASP A 180 8.34 3.71 36.75
C ASP A 180 7.49 2.46 36.47
N LEU A 181 6.29 2.64 35.90
CA LEU A 181 5.44 1.54 35.48
C LEU A 181 6.10 0.72 34.35
N HIS A 182 6.76 1.39 33.38
CA HIS A 182 7.51 0.72 32.32
C HIS A 182 8.69 -0.08 32.87
N ARG A 183 9.48 0.51 33.78
CA ARG A 183 10.64 -0.13 34.41
C ARG A 183 10.26 -1.28 35.33
N GLY A 184 9.09 -1.20 35.96
CA GLY A 184 8.56 -2.25 36.83
C GLY A 184 8.33 -3.58 36.12
N GLY A 185 8.14 -3.59 34.79
CA GLY A 185 8.05 -4.80 33.97
C GLY A 185 6.82 -5.69 34.21
N THR A 186 5.97 -5.35 35.18
CA THR A 186 4.81 -6.16 35.58
C THR A 186 3.63 -6.04 34.60
N THR A 187 3.53 -4.93 33.87
CA THR A 187 2.42 -4.65 32.95
C THR A 187 2.91 -3.96 31.68
N THR A 188 2.30 -4.30 30.54
CA THR A 188 2.59 -3.64 29.26
C THR A 188 1.81 -2.33 29.14
N LEU A 189 2.53 -1.24 28.86
CA LEU A 189 1.93 0.08 28.64
C LEU A 189 1.22 0.13 27.28
N THR A 190 0.22 1.01 27.16
CA THR A 190 -0.39 1.29 25.86
C THR A 190 0.59 1.97 24.91
N HIS A 191 0.35 1.81 23.60
CA HIS A 191 1.15 2.48 22.56
C HIS A 191 1.19 4.00 22.77
N ARG A 192 0.09 4.62 23.22
CA ARG A 192 0.03 6.05 23.52
C ARG A 192 1.02 6.44 24.61
N SER A 193 1.07 5.70 25.72
CA SER A 193 1.99 6.00 26.82
C SER A 193 3.44 5.77 26.41
N LEU A 194 3.72 4.74 25.61
CA LEU A 194 5.05 4.49 25.06
C LEU A 194 5.50 5.62 24.13
N MET A 195 4.63 6.08 23.23
CA MET A 195 4.91 7.23 22.35
C MET A 195 5.20 8.50 23.15
N PHE A 196 4.44 8.75 24.22
CA PHE A 196 4.69 9.89 25.11
C PHE A 196 6.07 9.82 25.76
N LEU A 197 6.48 8.64 26.26
CA LEU A 197 7.81 8.44 26.86
C LEU A 197 8.98 8.62 25.87
N GLN A 198 8.73 8.55 24.56
CA GLN A 198 9.76 8.76 23.53
C GLN A 198 9.98 10.23 23.19
N ILE A 199 9.12 11.15 23.67
CA ILE A 199 9.21 12.58 23.37
C ILE A 199 10.18 13.23 24.36
N SER A 200 11.36 13.65 23.86
CA SER A 200 12.38 14.29 24.69
C SER A 200 12.08 15.75 25.07
N ASN A 201 11.28 16.44 24.25
CA ASN A 201 10.99 17.86 24.42
C ASN A 201 9.70 18.06 25.22
N ASN A 202 9.78 18.76 26.36
CA ASN A 202 8.64 18.99 27.25
C ASN A 202 7.49 19.76 26.54
N ASN A 203 7.79 20.71 25.66
CA ASN A 203 6.76 21.46 24.93
C ASN A 203 5.98 20.56 23.94
N GLU A 204 6.67 19.66 23.25
CA GLU A 204 6.03 18.68 22.35
C GLU A 204 5.23 17.65 23.14
N ALA A 205 5.74 17.23 24.31
CA ALA A 205 5.02 16.34 25.21
C ALA A 205 3.71 16.99 25.70
N HIS A 206 3.72 18.29 26.01
CA HIS A 206 2.52 19.03 26.37
C HIS A 206 1.50 19.07 25.23
N GLN A 207 1.94 19.32 24.00
CA GLN A 207 1.07 19.31 22.83
C GLN A 207 0.49 17.92 22.57
N PHE A 208 1.29 16.87 22.74
CA PHE A 208 0.87 15.49 22.62
C PHE A 208 -0.23 15.15 23.64
N VAL A 209 -0.02 15.47 24.92
CA VAL A 209 -1.02 15.22 25.96
C VAL A 209 -2.31 15.99 25.68
N GLU A 210 -2.23 17.26 25.31
CA GLU A 210 -3.40 18.06 24.96
C GLU A 210 -4.22 17.47 23.80
N HIS A 211 -3.53 16.90 22.79
CA HIS A 211 -4.17 16.23 21.67
C HIS A 211 -4.87 14.93 22.07
N TYR A 212 -4.21 14.10 22.90
CA TYR A 212 -4.67 12.74 23.17
C TYR A 212 -5.45 12.58 24.48
N LYS A 213 -5.48 13.56 25.39
CA LYS A 213 -6.12 13.44 26.73
C LYS A 213 -7.62 13.16 26.68
N ASN A 214 -8.30 13.58 25.62
CA ASN A 214 -9.74 13.39 25.46
C ASN A 214 -10.10 12.08 24.75
N MET A 215 -9.11 11.37 24.21
CA MET A 215 -9.32 10.11 23.51
C MET A 215 -9.30 8.94 24.49
N GLU A 216 -10.21 7.98 24.32
CA GLU A 216 -10.18 6.74 25.11
C GLU A 216 -8.86 5.99 24.93
N LEU A 217 -8.30 5.44 26.02
CA LEU A 217 -7.16 4.53 25.95
C LEU A 217 -7.63 3.16 25.48
N LYS A 218 -6.89 2.59 24.52
CA LYS A 218 -7.15 1.28 23.95
C LYS A 218 -5.83 0.53 23.83
N GLN A 219 -5.88 -0.77 24.07
CA GLN A 219 -4.77 -1.69 23.91
C GLN A 219 -5.28 -2.93 23.20
N GLN A 220 -4.57 -3.35 22.15
CA GLN A 220 -4.89 -4.50 21.30
C GLN A 220 -3.60 -5.20 20.89
#